data_AF-A0A511QX07-F1
#
_entry.id   AF-A0A511QX07-F1
#
_cell.length_a   1.000
_cell.length_b   1.000
_cell.length_c   1.000
_cell.angle_alpha   90.00
_cell.angle_beta   90.00
_cell.angle_gamma   90.00
#
_symmetry.space_group_name_H-M   'P 1'
#
loop_
_entity.id
_entity.type
_entity.pdbx_description
1 polymer ?
#
loop_
_entity_poly.entity_id
_entity_poly.type
_entity_poly.pdbx_seq_one_letter_code
_entity_poly.pdbx_strand_id
1 'polypeptide(L)'
;MRKDEIRKRLRAKRIQIYDHPRLVLKGTFYSVWKKPDGGYIKTYEVEPEMEATYPSEQQVWRWLKLHLTGLPCRGIGMAGLELIEKHMAREEAHA
;
A
#
# COMPACT_ATOMS: atom_id res chain seq x y z
N MET A 1 1.52 -3.38 18.29
CA MET A 1 2.86 -3.28 17.67
C MET A 1 3.11 -1.82 17.31
N ARG A 2 4.21 -1.20 17.77
CA ARG A 2 4.42 0.25 17.56
C ARG A 2 4.73 0.55 16.08
N LYS A 3 4.29 1.71 15.57
CA LYS A 3 4.50 2.16 14.17
C LYS A 3 5.95 2.02 13.70
N ASP A 4 6.91 2.22 14.60
CA ASP A 4 8.34 2.09 14.34
C ASP A 4 8.76 0.67 13.93
N GLU A 5 8.05 -0.34 14.41
CA GLU A 5 8.35 -1.74 14.10
C GLU A 5 7.91 -2.12 12.67
N ILE A 6 6.79 -1.56 12.19
CA ILE A 6 6.35 -1.73 10.80
C ILE A 6 7.41 -1.13 9.86
N ARG A 7 7.86 0.08 10.14
CA ARG A 7 8.91 0.75 9.36
C ARG A 7 10.22 -0.05 9.37
N LYS A 8 10.60 -0.61 10.51
CA LYS A 8 11.79 -1.47 10.64
C LYS A 8 11.67 -2.75 9.81
N ARG A 9 10.51 -3.42 9.83
CA ARG A 9 10.24 -4.63 9.02
C ARG A 9 10.28 -4.35 7.53
N LEU A 10 9.68 -3.23 7.09
CA LEU A 10 9.71 -2.80 5.68
C LEU A 10 11.15 -2.51 5.21
N ARG A 11 11.93 -1.80 6.01
CA ARG A 11 13.36 -1.55 5.73
C ARG A 11 14.18 -2.83 5.64
N ALA A 12 13.94 -3.81 6.53
CA ALA A 12 14.61 -5.12 6.48
C ALA A 12 14.33 -5.86 5.17
N LYS A 13 13.13 -5.69 4.60
CA LYS A 13 12.74 -6.21 3.29
C LYS A 13 13.23 -5.36 2.10
N ARG A 14 14.06 -4.34 2.34
CA ARG A 14 14.52 -3.35 1.34
C ARG A 14 13.38 -2.59 0.65
N ILE A 15 12.23 -2.45 1.33
CA ILE A 15 11.08 -1.67 0.84
C ILE A 15 11.28 -0.21 1.26
N GLN A 16 11.39 0.69 0.28
CA GLN A 16 11.49 2.12 0.54
C GLN A 16 10.12 2.71 0.90
N ILE A 17 10.06 3.57 1.92
CA ILE A 17 8.85 4.33 2.24
C ILE A 17 8.99 5.70 1.59
N TYR A 18 8.04 6.05 0.73
CA TYR A 18 8.01 7.34 0.04
C TYR A 18 6.99 8.26 0.70
N ASP A 19 7.36 9.53 0.86
CA ASP A 19 6.42 10.58 1.26
C ASP A 19 5.56 10.99 0.05
N HIS A 20 4.69 10.06 -0.36
CA HIS A 20 3.80 10.21 -1.49
C HIS A 20 2.42 9.67 -1.11
N PRO A 21 1.31 10.33 -1.46
CA PRO A 21 -0.06 9.86 -1.17
C PRO A 21 -0.46 8.57 -1.91
N ARG A 22 0.40 8.05 -2.79
CA ARG A 22 0.15 6.82 -3.55
C ARG A 22 0.57 5.63 -2.69
N LEU A 23 -0.14 4.52 -2.81
CA LEU A 23 0.23 3.19 -2.31
C LEU A 23 1.46 2.58 -3.03
N VAL A 24 2.19 3.38 -3.82
CA VAL A 24 3.24 3.02 -4.79
C VAL A 24 3.81 1.62 -4.57
N LEU A 25 3.37 0.62 -5.33
CA LEU A 25 4.04 -0.69 -5.40
C LEU A 25 5.09 -0.59 -6.51
N LYS A 26 6.24 0.01 -6.22
CA LYS A 26 7.27 0.24 -7.26
C LYS A 26 7.71 -1.11 -7.85
N GLY A 27 7.48 -1.30 -9.15
CA GLY A 27 7.73 -2.57 -9.86
C GLY A 27 6.46 -3.26 -10.42
N THR A 28 5.29 -2.63 -10.33
CA THR A 28 4.04 -3.12 -10.93
C THR A 28 3.54 -2.17 -12.01
N PHE A 29 2.90 -2.66 -13.07
CA PHE A 29 2.34 -1.84 -14.16
C PHE A 29 1.18 -0.89 -13.74
N TYR A 30 0.92 -0.73 -12.44
CA TYR A 30 -0.16 0.11 -11.91
C TYR A 30 0.24 0.79 -10.59
N SER A 31 -0.41 1.91 -10.30
CA SER A 31 -0.36 2.60 -9.01
C SER A 31 -1.74 2.59 -8.37
N VAL A 32 -1.79 2.61 -7.04
CA VAL A 32 -3.04 2.83 -6.29
C VAL A 32 -2.86 4.06 -5.41
N TRP A 33 -3.87 4.89 -5.24
CA TRP A 33 -3.87 6.02 -4.30
C TRP A 33 -5.24 6.18 -3.63
N LYS A 34 -5.25 6.88 -2.50
CA LYS A 34 -6.45 7.17 -1.72
C LYS A 34 -7.13 8.42 -2.30
N LYS A 35 -8.44 8.39 -2.46
CA LYS A 35 -9.18 9.60 -2.87
C LYS A 35 -9.41 10.55 -1.67
N PRO A 36 -9.59 11.86 -1.92
CA PRO A 36 -9.97 12.82 -0.88
C PRO A 36 -11.33 12.51 -0.21
N ASP A 37 -12.29 12.00 -0.99
CA ASP A 37 -13.65 11.62 -0.55
C ASP A 37 -13.73 10.20 0.05
N GLY A 38 -12.60 9.49 0.11
CA GLY A 38 -12.51 8.12 0.59
C GLY A 38 -12.48 7.08 -0.53
N GLY A 39 -12.01 5.88 -0.18
CA GLY A 39 -11.77 4.81 -1.15
C GLY A 39 -10.45 4.96 -1.91
N TYR A 40 -10.28 4.14 -2.94
CA TYR A 40 -9.03 4.02 -3.69
C TYR A 40 -9.28 4.10 -5.19
N ILE A 41 -8.28 4.61 -5.90
CA ILE A 41 -8.22 4.58 -7.36
C ILE A 41 -6.98 3.79 -7.76
N LYS A 42 -7.10 2.99 -8.82
CA LYS A 42 -6.00 2.36 -9.54
C LYS A 42 -5.76 3.11 -10.86
N THR A 43 -4.51 3.45 -11.16
CA THR A 43 -4.07 4.01 -12.44
C THR A 43 -2.96 3.15 -13.04
N TYR A 44 -2.70 3.26 -14.34
CA TYR A 44 -1.60 2.54 -15.00
C TYR A 44 -0.28 3.33 -14.88
N GLU A 45 0.87 2.67 -14.80
CA GLU A 45 2.16 3.40 -14.73
C GLU A 45 2.49 4.10 -16.05
N VAL A 46 2.10 3.54 -17.19
CA VAL A 46 2.36 4.10 -18.52
C VAL A 46 1.54 5.37 -18.77
N GLU A 47 0.33 5.44 -18.20
CA GLU A 47 -0.60 6.56 -18.33
C GLU A 47 -1.24 6.84 -16.95
N PRO A 48 -0.51 7.49 -16.02
CA PRO A 48 -0.95 7.65 -14.63
C PRO A 48 -2.11 8.64 -14.46
N GLU A 49 -2.41 9.42 -15.49
CA GLU A 49 -3.59 10.29 -15.56
C GLU A 49 -4.84 9.53 -15.99
N MET A 50 -4.69 8.35 -16.61
CA MET A 50 -5.81 7.51 -16.99
C MET A 50 -6.23 6.64 -15.80
N GLU A 51 -7.42 6.94 -15.31
CA GLU A 51 -8.06 6.14 -14.28
C GLU A 51 -8.44 4.76 -14.83
N ALA A 52 -8.01 3.70 -14.14
CA ALA A 52 -8.29 2.33 -14.55
C ALA A 52 -9.52 1.75 -13.83
N THR A 53 -9.54 1.80 -12.49
CA THR A 53 -10.60 1.23 -11.66
C THR A 53 -10.67 1.83 -10.25
N TYR A 54 -11.75 1.54 -9.51
CA TYR A 54 -11.98 1.92 -8.11
C TYR A 54 -12.00 0.70 -7.17
N PRO A 55 -10.85 0.18 -6.72
CA PRO A 55 -10.82 -0.99 -5.86
C PRO A 55 -11.31 -0.69 -4.43
N SER A 56 -11.91 -1.69 -3.79
CA SER A 56 -12.26 -1.62 -2.37
C SER A 56 -11.02 -1.72 -1.47
N GLU A 57 -11.11 -1.23 -0.22
CA GLU A 57 -10.03 -1.36 0.78
C GLU A 57 -9.55 -2.81 0.93
N GLN A 58 -10.47 -3.78 0.94
CA GLN A 58 -10.12 -5.20 1.04
C GLN A 58 -9.33 -5.69 -0.18
N GLN A 59 -9.67 -5.25 -1.40
CA GLN A 59 -8.91 -5.60 -2.60
C GLN A 59 -7.50 -5.03 -2.55
N VAL A 60 -7.38 -3.75 -2.18
CA VAL A 60 -6.09 -3.09 -2.01
C VAL A 60 -5.24 -3.79 -0.94
N TRP A 61 -5.85 -4.20 0.17
CA TRP A 61 -5.17 -4.96 1.22
C TRP A 61 -4.67 -6.32 0.73
N ARG A 62 -5.48 -7.06 -0.04
CA ARG A 62 -5.07 -8.34 -0.64
C ARG A 62 -3.86 -8.16 -1.56
N TRP A 63 -3.87 -7.15 -2.43
CA TRP A 63 -2.72 -6.86 -3.29
C TRP A 63 -1.48 -6.50 -2.49
N LEU A 64 -1.63 -5.62 -1.49
CA LEU A 64 -0.52 -5.22 -0.64
C LEU A 64 0.12 -6.42 0.06
N LYS A 65 -0.68 -7.34 0.61
CA LYS A 65 -0.17 -8.59 1.20
C LYS A 65 0.67 -9.39 0.20
N LEU A 66 0.18 -9.62 -1.01
CA LEU A 66 0.91 -10.38 -2.04
C LEU A 66 2.29 -9.76 -2.37
N HIS A 67 2.36 -8.43 -2.41
CA HIS A 67 3.61 -7.69 -2.64
C HIS A 67 4.54 -7.69 -1.44
N LEU A 68 4.00 -7.79 -0.23
CA LEU A 68 4.82 -7.94 0.98
C LEU A 68 5.31 -9.38 1.19
N THR A 69 4.65 -10.38 0.59
CA THR A 69 4.96 -11.81 0.79
C THR A 69 5.72 -12.48 -0.34
N GLY A 70 5.70 -11.96 -1.58
CA GLY A 70 6.39 -12.64 -2.68
C GLY A 70 6.46 -11.91 -4.02
N LEU A 71 5.58 -10.94 -4.30
CA LEU A 71 5.72 -10.11 -5.50
C LEU A 71 6.74 -8.99 -5.28
N PRO A 72 7.50 -8.58 -6.32
CA PRO A 72 8.49 -7.53 -6.18
C PRO A 72 7.83 -6.22 -5.74
N CYS A 73 8.23 -5.73 -4.57
CA CYS A 73 7.80 -4.47 -4.00
C CYS A 73 9.06 -3.66 -3.67
N ARG A 74 9.36 -2.63 -4.47
CA ARG A 74 10.54 -1.79 -4.24
C ARG A 74 10.26 -0.59 -3.32
N GLY A 75 8.99 -0.30 -3.07
CA GLY A 75 8.60 0.68 -2.07
C GLY A 75 7.10 0.71 -1.83
N ILE A 76 6.70 1.59 -0.94
CA ILE A 76 5.32 1.86 -0.51
C ILE A 76 5.21 3.34 -0.18
N GLY A 77 4.10 3.99 -0.53
CA GLY A 77 3.83 5.35 -0.04
C GLY A 77 2.89 5.38 1.15
N MET A 78 2.49 6.58 1.57
CA MET A 78 1.82 6.82 2.84
C MET A 78 0.47 6.10 2.96
N ALA A 79 -0.32 6.06 1.88
CA ALA A 79 -1.59 5.34 1.87
C ALA A 79 -1.44 3.84 2.13
N GLY A 80 -0.34 3.23 1.67
CA GLY A 80 -0.05 1.82 1.93
C GLY A 80 0.42 1.59 3.36
N LEU A 81 1.24 2.50 3.90
CA LEU A 81 1.66 2.44 5.30
C LEU A 81 0.46 2.57 6.25
N GLU A 82 -0.43 3.54 6.02
CA GLU A 82 -1.67 3.71 6.77
C GLU A 82 -2.54 2.44 6.74
N LEU A 83 -2.63 1.79 5.58
CA LEU A 83 -3.44 0.59 5.42
C LEU A 83 -2.87 -0.58 6.24
N ILE A 84 -1.55 -0.75 6.25
CA ILE A 84 -0.88 -1.75 7.11
C ILE A 84 -1.15 -1.46 8.58
N GLU A 85 -0.92 -0.21 9.01
CA GLU A 85 -1.16 0.21 10.40
C GLU A 85 -2.61 -0.06 10.83
N LYS A 86 -3.59 0.27 9.98
CA LYS A 86 -5.01 0.04 10.23
C LYS A 86 -5.35 -1.45 10.38
N HIS A 87 -4.86 -2.29 9.48
CA HIS A 87 -5.15 -3.72 9.52
C HIS A 87 -4.46 -4.43 10.69
N MET A 88 -3.22 -4.06 11.01
CA MET A 88 -2.53 -4.63 12.18
C MET A 88 -3.21 -4.23 13.50
N ALA A 89 -3.66 -2.97 13.63
CA ALA A 89 -4.39 -2.54 14.83
C ALA A 89 -5.71 -3.31 15.01
N ARG A 90 -6.40 -3.66 13.90
CA ARG A 90 -7.59 -4.53 13.95
C ARG A 90 -7.24 -5.95 14.38
N GLU A 91 -6.17 -6.53 13.83
CA GLU A 91 -5.73 -7.89 14.21
C GLU A 91 -5.33 -7.96 15.70
N GLU A 92 -4.68 -6.92 16.23
CA GLU A 92 -4.35 -6.83 17.66
C GLU A 92 -5.55 -6.63 18.58
N ALA A 93 -6.60 -5.96 18.12
CA ALA A 93 -7.84 -5.78 18.88
C ALA A 93 -8.69 -7.06 18.95
N HIS A 94 -8.44 -8.02 18.06
CA HIS A 94 -9.14 -9.29 17.96
C HIS A 94 -8.31 -10.50 18.46
N ALA A 95 -7.10 -10.26 18.95
CA ALA A 95 -6.17 -11.26 19.52
C ALA A 95 -6.11 -11.14 21.04
#